data_AF-A0A821VTA5-F1
#
_entry.id   AF-A0A821VTA5-F1
#
_cell.length_a   1.000
_cell.length_b   1.000
_cell.length_c   1.000
_cell.angle_alpha   90.00
_cell.angle_beta   90.00
_cell.angle_gamma   90.00
#
_symmetry.space_group_name_H-M   'P 1'
#
loop_
_entity.id
_entity.type
_entity.pdbx_description
1 polymer ?
#
loop_
_entity_poly.entity_id
_entity_poly.type
_entity_poly.pdbx_seq_one_letter_code
_entity_poly.pdbx_strand_id
1 'polypeptide(L)'
;MFKLSFISQISDLPRSAVTWCERDKAQINNYRDLCNIYLKGVDFPQELASCCHRSCALPEHKLILDKLYQTIVNILSEAAVSTQVIKPRKCRQNKLYGWNRQVREARLEARLRFKSWLFNNRPSSGAVYEQMCLSRKVFKSRLKLAQNNQEQIKMDLIAEQRDNKNFV
;
A
#
# COMPACT_ATOMS: atom_id res chain seq x y z
N MET A 1 -22.03 -35.82 17.51
CA MET A 1 -21.40 -35.08 18.62
C MET A 1 -20.17 -34.35 18.05
N PHE A 2 -20.38 -33.19 17.42
CA PHE A 2 -19.29 -32.41 16.81
C PHE A 2 -18.98 -31.22 17.71
N LYS A 3 -17.85 -31.29 18.42
CA LYS A 3 -17.26 -30.15 19.12
C LYS A 3 -16.72 -29.19 18.07
N LEU A 4 -17.38 -28.06 17.87
CA LEU A 4 -16.81 -26.90 17.17
C LEU A 4 -15.87 -26.19 18.15
N SER A 5 -14.63 -26.68 18.22
CA SER A 5 -13.48 -25.91 18.69
C SER A 5 -13.11 -24.89 17.60
N PHE A 6 -13.90 -23.83 17.47
CA PHE A 6 -13.65 -22.74 16.51
C PHE A 6 -13.78 -21.36 17.17
N ILE A 7 -13.28 -21.23 18.41
CA ILE A 7 -13.11 -19.94 19.08
C ILE A 7 -11.72 -19.93 19.72
N SER A 8 -10.69 -20.11 18.91
CA SER A 8 -9.31 -19.96 19.36
C SER A 8 -8.47 -19.46 18.20
N GLN A 9 -8.71 -18.21 17.80
CA GLN A 9 -7.78 -17.30 17.11
C GLN A 9 -8.56 -16.07 16.63
N ILE A 10 -9.06 -15.25 17.57
CA ILE A 10 -9.23 -13.83 17.26
C ILE A 10 -7.82 -13.25 17.35
N SER A 11 -7.07 -13.35 16.25
CA SER A 11 -5.75 -12.74 16.15
C SER A 11 -5.92 -11.24 16.32
N ASP A 12 -5.10 -10.64 17.19
CA ASP A 12 -4.98 -9.19 17.37
C ASP A 12 -4.52 -8.51 16.07
N LEU A 13 -5.43 -8.33 15.13
CA LEU A 13 -5.20 -7.47 13.98
C LEU A 13 -5.23 -6.02 14.48
N PRO A 14 -4.20 -5.21 14.17
CA PRO A 14 -4.13 -3.84 14.65
C PRO A 14 -5.36 -3.07 14.19
N ARG A 15 -6.02 -2.37 15.12
CA ARG A 15 -7.22 -1.51 14.91
C ARG A 15 -7.08 -0.50 13.75
N SER A 16 -5.89 -0.31 13.19
CA SER A 16 -5.56 0.58 12.08
C SER A 16 -5.58 -0.06 10.69
N ALA A 17 -5.94 -1.34 10.55
CA ALA A 17 -5.94 -2.05 9.26
C ALA A 17 -7.16 -1.73 8.37
N VAL A 18 -8.20 -1.09 8.91
CA VAL A 18 -9.41 -0.74 8.15
C VAL A 18 -9.12 0.43 7.21
N THR A 19 -9.18 0.19 5.91
CA THR A 19 -9.02 1.23 4.89
C THR A 19 -10.36 1.74 4.35
N TRP A 20 -10.50 3.06 4.31
CA TRP A 20 -11.66 3.79 3.81
C TRP A 20 -11.56 4.05 2.29
N CYS A 21 -11.44 2.97 1.51
CA CYS A 21 -11.38 3.05 0.04
C CYS A 21 -12.71 2.68 -0.61
N GLU A 22 -12.90 3.07 -1.86
CA GLU A 22 -14.03 2.62 -2.69
C GLU A 22 -14.09 1.08 -2.75
N ARG A 23 -15.28 0.53 -2.49
CA ARG A 23 -15.54 -0.91 -2.49
C ARG A 23 -16.46 -1.28 -3.64
N ASP A 24 -16.19 -2.41 -4.27
CA ASP A 24 -17.07 -2.97 -5.30
C ASP A 24 -18.33 -3.60 -4.67
N LYS A 25 -19.42 -3.72 -5.43
CA LYS A 25 -20.69 -4.30 -4.99
C LYS A 25 -20.52 -5.73 -4.44
N ALA A 26 -19.65 -6.52 -5.06
CA ALA A 26 -19.33 -7.86 -4.57
C ALA A 26 -18.66 -7.84 -3.18
N GLN A 27 -17.80 -6.85 -2.90
CA GLN A 27 -17.14 -6.71 -1.61
C GLN A 27 -18.10 -6.25 -0.53
N ILE A 28 -19.04 -5.38 -0.87
CA ILE A 28 -20.11 -4.92 0.04
C ILE A 28 -21.02 -6.09 0.43
N ASN A 29 -21.39 -6.93 -0.54
CA ASN A 29 -22.20 -8.12 -0.27
C ASN A 29 -21.45 -9.12 0.61
N ASN A 30 -20.20 -9.42 0.29
CA ASN A 30 -19.38 -10.33 1.10
C ASN A 30 -19.16 -9.79 2.53
N TYR A 31 -18.98 -8.47 2.68
CA TYR A 31 -18.90 -7.84 4.00
C TYR A 31 -20.18 -8.04 4.80
N ARG A 32 -21.34 -7.83 4.17
CA ARG A 32 -22.64 -8.08 4.79
C ARG A 32 -22.79 -9.53 5.24
N ASP A 33 -22.40 -10.48 4.41
CA ASP A 33 -22.51 -11.91 4.72
C ASP A 33 -21.60 -12.31 5.88
N LEU A 34 -20.35 -11.85 5.88
CA LEU A 34 -19.41 -12.09 6.99
C LEU A 34 -19.89 -11.47 8.30
N CYS A 35 -20.38 -10.22 8.27
CA CYS A 35 -20.97 -9.58 9.44
C CYS A 35 -22.14 -10.39 9.99
N ASN A 36 -23.03 -10.88 9.12
CA ASN A 36 -24.16 -11.70 9.54
C ASN A 36 -23.72 -13.04 10.16
N ILE A 37 -22.67 -13.68 9.64
CA ILE A 37 -22.14 -14.92 10.18
C ILE A 37 -21.52 -14.68 11.56
N TYR A 38 -20.69 -13.64 11.68
CA TYR A 38 -19.97 -13.37 12.92
C TYR A 38 -20.87 -12.83 14.03
N LEU A 39 -21.82 -11.94 13.71
CA LEU A 39 -22.76 -11.39 14.68
C LEU A 39 -23.76 -12.44 15.19
N LYS A 40 -24.09 -13.47 14.40
CA LYS A 40 -24.92 -14.59 14.86
C LYS A 40 -24.27 -15.38 16.00
N GLY A 41 -22.96 -15.34 16.13
CA GLY A 41 -22.22 -16.01 17.21
C GLY A 41 -22.06 -15.14 18.47
N VAL A 42 -22.55 -13.90 18.47
CA VAL A 42 -22.48 -13.02 19.64
C VAL A 42 -23.73 -13.19 20.48
N ASP A 43 -23.59 -13.93 21.58
CA ASP A 43 -24.66 -14.06 22.57
C ASP A 43 -24.76 -12.81 23.45
N PHE A 44 -25.99 -12.49 23.85
CA PHE A 44 -26.23 -11.41 24.81
C PHE A 44 -25.85 -11.89 26.22
N PRO A 45 -25.02 -11.14 26.97
CA PRO A 45 -24.57 -11.56 28.30
C PRO A 45 -25.76 -11.67 29.26
N GLN A 46 -25.89 -12.85 29.87
CA GLN A 46 -27.03 -13.19 30.75
C GLN A 46 -27.07 -12.32 32.01
N GLU A 47 -25.91 -11.85 32.46
CA GLU A 47 -25.72 -10.96 33.59
C GLU A 47 -26.49 -9.65 33.39
N LEU A 48 -26.50 -9.11 32.16
CA LEU A 48 -27.26 -7.92 31.81
C LEU A 48 -28.76 -8.20 31.63
N ALA A 49 -29.13 -9.41 31.21
CA ALA A 49 -30.54 -9.81 31.05
C ALA A 49 -31.26 -9.95 32.41
N SER A 50 -30.51 -10.35 33.45
CA SER A 50 -31.02 -10.47 34.83
C SER A 50 -31.07 -9.13 35.58
N CYS A 51 -30.53 -8.05 35.02
CA CYS A 51 -30.48 -6.75 35.68
C CYS A 51 -31.84 -6.05 35.66
N CYS A 52 -32.48 -5.93 36.83
CA CYS A 52 -33.81 -5.33 36.98
C CYS A 52 -33.81 -3.80 37.19
N HIS A 53 -32.66 -3.13 37.15
CA HIS A 53 -32.53 -1.70 37.46
C HIS A 53 -32.20 -0.86 36.22
N ARG A 54 -33.11 0.03 35.84
CA ARG A 54 -32.99 0.94 34.67
C ARG A 54 -31.74 1.82 34.67
N SER A 55 -31.17 2.10 35.83
CA SER A 55 -29.97 2.92 36.02
C SER A 55 -28.94 2.19 36.90
N CYS A 56 -28.62 0.95 36.53
CA CYS A 56 -27.61 0.18 37.25
C CYS A 56 -26.23 0.84 37.11
N ALA A 57 -25.66 1.30 38.22
CA ALA A 57 -24.33 1.93 38.25
C ALA A 57 -23.19 0.94 38.56
N LEU A 58 -23.49 -0.37 38.61
CA LEU A 58 -22.50 -1.39 38.93
C LEU A 58 -21.35 -1.36 37.91
N PRO A 59 -20.10 -1.25 38.38
CA PRO A 59 -18.93 -1.17 37.50
C PRO A 59 -18.75 -2.45 36.67
N GLU A 60 -19.16 -3.60 37.21
CA GLU A 60 -19.11 -4.89 36.50
C GLU A 60 -19.98 -4.90 35.24
N HIS A 61 -21.22 -4.37 35.32
CA HIS A 61 -22.10 -4.28 34.15
C HIS A 61 -21.53 -3.35 33.08
N LYS A 62 -20.87 -2.25 33.48
CA LYS A 62 -20.17 -1.37 32.55
C LYS A 62 -19.03 -2.09 31.83
N LEU A 63 -18.23 -2.87 32.56
CA LEU A 63 -17.15 -3.67 31.96
C LEU A 63 -17.68 -4.73 30.98
N ILE A 64 -18.82 -5.36 31.30
CA ILE A 64 -19.46 -6.33 30.40
C ILE A 64 -19.97 -5.63 29.13
N LEU A 65 -20.58 -4.46 29.26
CA LEU A 65 -21.01 -3.64 28.13
C LEU A 65 -19.83 -3.18 27.26
N ASP A 66 -18.75 -2.74 27.88
CA ASP A 66 -17.53 -2.32 27.18
C ASP A 66 -16.91 -3.50 26.41
N LYS A 67 -16.88 -4.70 27.02
CA LYS A 67 -16.43 -5.93 26.34
C LYS A 67 -17.34 -6.30 25.18
N LEU A 68 -18.66 -6.24 25.35
CA LEU A 68 -19.62 -6.51 24.28
C LEU A 68 -19.43 -5.53 23.11
N TYR A 69 -19.31 -4.24 23.42
CA TYR A 69 -19.04 -3.20 22.45
C TYR A 69 -17.72 -3.44 21.70
N GLN A 70 -16.64 -3.73 22.42
CA GLN A 70 -15.35 -4.04 21.81
C GLN A 70 -15.43 -5.28 20.91
N THR A 71 -16.18 -6.30 21.32
CA THR A 71 -16.39 -7.52 20.53
C THR A 71 -17.11 -7.21 19.21
N ILE A 72 -18.18 -6.43 19.25
CA ILE A 72 -18.90 -6.00 18.05
C ILE A 72 -17.98 -5.18 17.13
N VAL A 73 -17.25 -4.21 17.67
CA VAL A 73 -16.33 -3.37 16.89
C VAL A 73 -15.23 -4.21 16.26
N ASN A 74 -14.69 -5.19 16.97
CA ASN A 74 -13.64 -6.08 16.46
C ASN A 74 -14.18 -6.95 15.31
N ILE A 75 -15.38 -7.53 15.46
CA ILE A 75 -16.04 -8.32 14.41
C ILE A 75 -16.24 -7.51 13.14
N LEU A 76 -16.78 -6.30 13.26
CA LEU A 76 -17.01 -5.41 12.11
C LEU A 76 -15.68 -5.01 11.45
N SER A 77 -14.65 -4.73 12.25
CA SER A 77 -13.32 -4.38 11.77
C SER A 77 -12.67 -5.55 11.02
N GLU A 78 -12.80 -6.77 11.54
CA GLU A 78 -12.27 -7.99 10.92
C GLU A 78 -12.97 -8.29 9.59
N ALA A 79 -14.30 -8.21 9.53
CA ALA A 79 -15.05 -8.37 8.28
C ALA A 79 -14.62 -7.32 7.23
N ALA A 80 -14.35 -6.08 7.65
CA ALA A 80 -13.91 -5.01 6.76
C ALA A 80 -12.50 -5.24 6.18
N VAL A 81 -11.61 -5.84 6.98
CA VAL A 81 -10.25 -6.22 6.57
C VAL A 81 -10.29 -7.44 5.65
N SER A 82 -11.02 -8.49 6.00
CA SER A 82 -11.10 -9.73 5.21
C SER A 82 -11.71 -9.54 3.82
N THR A 83 -12.60 -8.55 3.66
CA THR A 83 -13.20 -8.19 2.36
C THR A 83 -12.35 -7.24 1.52
N GLN A 84 -11.23 -6.75 2.08
CA GLN A 84 -10.33 -5.88 1.37
C GLN A 84 -9.48 -6.69 0.38
N VAL A 85 -9.76 -6.52 -0.91
CA VAL A 85 -8.81 -6.96 -1.94
C VAL A 85 -7.63 -5.99 -1.89
N ILE A 86 -6.52 -6.43 -1.30
CA ILE A 86 -5.24 -5.75 -1.48
C ILE A 86 -4.89 -5.93 -2.95
N LYS A 87 -5.32 -4.99 -3.80
CA LYS A 87 -4.81 -4.94 -5.17
C LYS A 87 -3.29 -4.83 -5.02
N PRO A 88 -2.50 -5.79 -5.53
CA PRO A 88 -1.06 -5.63 -5.50
C PRO A 88 -0.80 -4.27 -6.12
N ARG A 89 -0.08 -3.40 -5.40
CA ARG A 89 0.38 -2.14 -5.99
C ARG A 89 0.99 -2.57 -7.31
N LYS A 90 0.41 -2.15 -8.44
CA LYS A 90 1.05 -2.33 -9.75
C LYS A 90 2.37 -1.63 -9.59
N CYS A 91 3.39 -2.39 -9.23
CA CYS A 91 4.75 -1.93 -9.22
C CYS A 91 4.90 -1.50 -10.67
N ARG A 92 5.02 -0.20 -10.92
CA ARG A 92 5.29 0.34 -12.25
C ARG A 92 6.68 -0.17 -12.63
N GLN A 93 6.79 -1.46 -12.92
CA GLN A 93 7.97 -2.14 -13.39
C GLN A 93 8.09 -1.86 -14.88
N ASN A 94 8.06 -0.58 -15.24
CA ASN A 94 8.91 -0.13 -16.32
C ASN A 94 10.32 0.00 -15.72
N LYS A 95 10.87 -1.12 -15.21
CA LYS A 95 12.30 -1.23 -15.03
C LYS A 95 12.84 -1.26 -16.44
N LEU A 96 13.13 -0.07 -16.99
CA LEU A 96 13.89 0.06 -18.22
C LEU A 96 15.19 -0.72 -17.96
N TYR A 97 15.43 -1.79 -18.70
CA TYR A 97 16.66 -2.56 -18.56
C TYR A 97 17.83 -1.67 -19.02
N GLY A 98 18.91 -1.60 -18.24
CA GLY A 98 20.14 -0.88 -18.64
C GLY A 98 20.09 0.66 -18.67
N TRP A 99 18.95 1.32 -18.42
CA TRP A 99 18.84 2.79 -18.52
C TRP A 99 19.83 3.56 -17.64
N ASN A 100 20.23 2.97 -16.50
CA ASN A 100 21.24 3.55 -15.62
C ASN A 100 22.58 3.77 -16.34
N ARG A 101 22.97 2.99 -17.36
CA ARG A 101 24.26 3.21 -18.04
C ARG A 101 24.23 4.48 -18.89
N GLN A 102 23.17 4.67 -19.68
CA GLN A 102 23.08 5.78 -20.63
C GLN A 102 22.52 7.08 -20.03
N VAL A 103 21.69 6.99 -18.99
CA VAL A 103 20.96 8.14 -18.43
C VAL A 103 21.59 8.66 -17.14
N ARG A 104 22.46 7.89 -16.46
CA ARG A 104 23.02 8.26 -15.15
C ARG A 104 23.82 9.56 -15.19
N GLU A 105 24.72 9.72 -16.16
CA GLU A 105 25.54 10.93 -16.27
C GLU A 105 24.68 12.17 -16.52
N ALA A 106 23.79 12.10 -17.51
CA ALA A 106 22.85 13.17 -17.79
C ALA A 106 21.93 13.49 -16.59
N ARG A 107 21.54 12.48 -15.81
CA ARG A 107 20.75 12.65 -14.58
C ARG A 107 21.55 13.35 -13.47
N LEU A 108 22.82 12.96 -13.29
CA LEU A 108 23.71 13.56 -12.29
C LEU A 108 23.98 15.03 -12.64
N GLU A 109 24.28 15.32 -13.91
CA GLU A 109 24.50 16.68 -14.39
C GLU A 109 23.26 17.56 -14.22
N ALA A 110 22.08 17.07 -14.64
CA ALA A 110 20.83 17.81 -14.44
C ALA A 110 20.53 18.06 -12.95
N ARG A 111 20.88 17.12 -12.06
CA ARG A 111 20.73 17.30 -10.61
C ARG A 111 21.71 18.33 -10.07
N LEU A 112 22.95 18.35 -10.56
CA LEU A 112 23.97 19.33 -10.17
C LEU A 112 23.56 20.73 -10.58
N ARG A 113 23.16 20.93 -11.84
CA ARG A 113 22.68 22.23 -12.34
C ARG A 113 21.41 22.70 -11.64
N PHE A 114 20.51 21.78 -11.31
CA PHE A 114 19.33 22.09 -10.50
C PHE A 114 19.70 22.57 -9.08
N LYS A 115 20.68 21.92 -8.42
CA LYS A 115 21.18 22.39 -7.12
C LYS A 115 21.83 23.78 -7.21
N SER A 116 22.62 24.01 -8.26
CA SER A 116 23.21 25.33 -8.51
C SER A 116 22.13 26.40 -8.74
N TRP A 117 21.09 26.09 -9.50
CA TRP A 117 19.94 26.99 -9.68
C TRP A 117 19.19 27.29 -8.37
N LEU A 118 19.01 26.28 -7.51
CA LEU A 118 18.43 26.47 -6.18
C LEU A 118 19.31 27.37 -5.29
N PHE A 119 20.63 27.17 -5.31
CA PHE A 119 21.60 27.97 -4.55
C PHE A 119 21.56 29.45 -4.96
N ASN A 120 21.32 29.73 -6.23
CA ASN A 120 21.21 31.10 -6.76
C ASN A 120 19.81 31.73 -6.57
N ASN A 121 18.98 31.21 -5.64
CA ASN A 121 17.62 31.69 -5.39
C ASN A 121 16.67 31.58 -6.61
N ARG A 122 16.86 30.54 -7.43
CA ARG A 122 15.94 30.21 -8.54
C ARG A 122 15.77 31.36 -9.55
N PRO A 123 16.86 31.85 -10.17
CA PRO A 123 16.78 32.91 -11.16
C PRO A 123 15.89 32.48 -12.33
N SER A 124 15.09 33.41 -12.85
CA SER A 124 14.19 33.19 -13.99
C SER A 124 14.85 33.44 -15.36
N SER A 125 16.05 34.01 -15.36
CA SER A 125 16.83 34.36 -16.55
C SER A 125 18.33 34.31 -16.27
N GLY A 126 19.14 34.37 -17.33
CA GLY A 126 20.60 34.36 -17.25
C GLY A 126 21.23 32.97 -17.29
N ALA A 127 22.56 32.94 -17.25
CA ALA A 127 23.35 31.73 -17.53
C ALA A 127 23.00 30.54 -16.62
N VAL A 128 22.74 30.76 -15.33
CA VAL A 128 22.39 29.68 -14.39
C VAL A 128 21.05 29.04 -14.75
N TYR A 129 20.06 29.85 -15.14
CA TYR A 129 18.75 29.37 -15.59
C TYR A 129 18.87 28.60 -16.91
N GLU A 130 19.63 29.12 -17.87
CA GLU A 130 19.85 28.48 -19.17
C GLU A 130 20.53 27.11 -19.02
N GLN A 131 21.60 27.03 -18.20
CA GLN A 131 22.30 25.77 -17.93
C GLN A 131 21.40 24.74 -17.23
N MET A 132 20.51 25.18 -16.34
CA MET A 132 19.49 24.32 -15.72
C MET A 132 18.48 23.78 -16.74
N CYS A 133 17.99 24.65 -17.63
CA CYS A 133 17.06 24.27 -18.70
C CYS A 133 17.71 23.31 -19.71
N LEU A 134 18.92 23.60 -20.16
CA LEU A 134 19.68 22.78 -21.11
C LEU A 134 19.96 21.38 -20.54
N SER A 135 20.48 21.30 -19.31
CA SER A 135 20.75 20.01 -18.66
C SER A 135 19.48 19.17 -18.48
N ARG A 136 18.34 19.79 -18.12
CA ARG A 136 17.03 19.09 -18.10
C ARG A 136 16.59 18.60 -19.48
N LYS A 137 16.79 19.40 -20.53
CA LYS A 137 16.47 19.03 -21.92
C LYS A 137 17.30 17.82 -22.37
N VAL A 138 18.61 17.84 -22.10
CA VAL A 138 19.53 16.72 -22.39
C VAL A 138 19.10 15.45 -21.65
N PHE A 139 18.82 15.55 -20.34
CA PHE A 139 18.34 14.42 -19.56
C PHE A 139 17.04 13.82 -20.13
N LYS A 140 16.05 14.65 -20.46
CA LYS A 140 14.79 14.17 -21.07
C LYS A 140 15.01 13.52 -22.43
N SER A 141 15.90 14.08 -23.25
CA SER A 141 16.26 13.51 -24.56
C SER A 141 16.89 12.12 -24.41
N ARG A 142 17.88 11.97 -23.53
CA ARG A 142 18.53 10.68 -23.23
C ARG A 142 17.56 9.66 -22.65
N LEU A 143 16.64 10.11 -21.78
CA LEU A 143 15.60 9.25 -21.23
C LEU A 143 14.65 8.73 -22.32
N LYS A 144 14.22 9.61 -23.25
CA LYS A 144 13.38 9.23 -24.38
C LYS A 144 14.09 8.25 -25.31
N LEU A 145 15.37 8.47 -25.59
CA LEU A 145 16.19 7.55 -26.39
C LEU A 145 16.28 6.17 -25.73
N ALA A 146 16.52 6.12 -24.41
CA ALA A 146 16.58 4.86 -23.67
C ALA A 146 15.23 4.12 -23.62
N GLN A 147 14.11 4.86 -23.63
CA GLN A 147 12.77 4.28 -23.73
C GLN A 147 12.50 3.70 -25.11
N ASN A 148 12.87 4.44 -26.17
CA ASN A 148 12.68 3.99 -27.55
C ASN A 148 13.53 2.75 -27.89
N ASN A 149 14.76 2.68 -27.36
CA ASN A 149 15.71 1.61 -27.68
C ASN A 149 15.73 0.49 -26.62
N GLN A 150 14.67 0.39 -25.81
CA GLN A 150 14.63 -0.52 -24.67
C GLN A 150 14.83 -2.00 -25.07
N GLU A 151 14.27 -2.41 -26.21
CA GLU A 151 14.39 -3.79 -26.71
C GLU A 151 15.82 -4.10 -27.15
N GLN A 152 16.45 -3.18 -27.88
CA GLN A 152 17.85 -3.33 -28.31
C GLN A 152 18.80 -3.40 -27.11
N ILE A 153 18.65 -2.49 -26.14
CA ILE A 153 19.46 -2.50 -24.91
C ILE A 153 19.28 -3.82 -24.13
N LYS A 154 18.07 -4.39 -24.13
CA LYS A 154 17.81 -5.68 -23.50
C LYS A 154 18.53 -6.81 -24.24
N MET A 155 18.49 -6.83 -25.56
CA MET A 155 19.17 -7.83 -26.39
C MET A 155 20.69 -7.75 -26.24
N ASP A 156 21.26 -6.54 -26.25
CA ASP A 156 22.69 -6.31 -26.06
C ASP A 156 23.16 -6.81 -24.69
N LEU A 157 22.40 -6.54 -23.63
CA LEU A 157 22.71 -7.06 -22.29
C LEU A 157 22.66 -8.60 -22.22
N ILE A 158 21.74 -9.24 -22.96
CA ILE A 158 21.65 -10.70 -23.03
C ILE A 158 22.84 -11.26 -23.83
N ALA A 159 23.24 -10.60 -24.91
CA ALA A 159 24.43 -10.95 -25.68
C ALA A 159 25.71 -10.82 -24.85
N GLU A 160 25.93 -9.66 -24.20
CA GLU A 160 27.05 -9.44 -23.26
C GLU A 160 27.08 -10.51 -22.16
N GLN A 161 25.92 -10.90 -21.61
CA GLN A 161 25.85 -11.95 -20.59
C GLN A 161 26.18 -13.34 -21.14
N ARG A 162 25.88 -13.63 -22.41
CA ARG A 162 26.22 -14.90 -23.05
C ARG A 162 27.69 -14.96 -23.42
N ASP A 163 28.26 -13.87 -23.92
CA ASP A 163 29.69 -13.77 -24.23
C ASP A 163 30.55 -13.92 -22.97
N ASN A 164 30.14 -13.30 -21.85
CA ASN A 164 30.79 -13.47 -20.55
C ASN A 164 30.62 -14.86 -19.94
N LYS A 165 29.67 -15.66 -20.46
CA LYS A 165 29.38 -17.03 -20.03
C LYS A 165 29.78 -18.06 -21.09
N ASN A 166 30.53 -17.68 -22.13
CA ASN A 166 31.04 -18.67 -23.07
C ASN A 166 31.98 -19.63 -22.33
N PHE A 167 31.49 -20.86 -22.27
CA PHE A 167 32.05 -22.05 -21.67
C PHE A 167 33.32 -22.46 -22.43
N VAL A 168 34.43 -22.55 -21.70
CA VAL A 168 35.47 -23.56 -21.97
C VAL A 168 34.97 -24.88 -21.39
#